data_AF-A0A9Q0BB11-F1
#
_entry.id   AF-A0A9Q0BB11-F1
#
_cell.length_a   1.000
_cell.length_b   1.000
_cell.length_c   1.000
_cell.angle_alpha   90.00
_cell.angle_beta   90.00
_cell.angle_gamma   90.00
#
_symmetry.space_group_name_H-M   'P 1'
#
loop_
_entity.id
_entity.type
_entity.pdbx_description
1 polymer ?
#
loop_
_entity_poly.entity_id
_entity_poly.type
_entity_poly.pdbx_seq_one_letter_code
_entity_poly.pdbx_strand_id
1 'polypeptide(L)'
;MDEKCPNFTDHGNMHINRRKFIRLIRDQIAVDRGEDADCVPLYLSGSRGSLFKVRLSSHGYTLVAKGVEAVDAKHLRYENKIYDHLRDLQGKVVPVCLGTLDLIKPYYYDSGVYKYFMLLSYGGRPVLRELGEVNASVANEILTALGRLHQYRVLHCDAELRNVLYDKRTGRCMIVDLMQAESHARQPLGSINLNGQTRKRKRRLTPWKHEEDVFTVEMQCLRASLS
;
A
#
# COMPACT_ATOMS: atom_id res chain seq x y z
N MET A 1 3.69 -18.31 -15.86
CA MET A 1 3.88 -18.15 -14.41
C MET A 1 5.31 -17.68 -14.18
N ASP A 2 5.63 -17.14 -13.00
CA ASP A 2 7.03 -16.83 -12.70
C ASP A 2 7.76 -18.12 -12.31
N GLU A 3 8.43 -18.74 -13.28
CA GLU A 3 9.28 -19.91 -13.07
C GLU A 3 10.46 -19.61 -12.13
N LYS A 4 10.75 -18.33 -11.88
CA LYS A 4 11.75 -17.89 -10.92
C LYS A 4 11.17 -17.69 -9.52
N CYS A 5 9.89 -18.01 -9.30
CA CYS A 5 9.30 -18.00 -7.97
C CYS A 5 10.10 -18.98 -7.07
N PRO A 6 10.69 -18.52 -5.96
CA PRO A 6 11.45 -19.40 -5.08
C PRO A 6 10.60 -20.53 -4.48
N ASN A 7 9.27 -20.36 -4.50
CA ASN A 7 8.32 -21.35 -3.99
C ASN A 7 7.64 -22.13 -5.14
N PHE A 8 8.20 -22.10 -6.36
CA PHE A 8 7.59 -22.74 -7.54
C PHE A 8 7.34 -24.23 -7.34
N THR A 9 8.29 -24.92 -6.71
CA THR A 9 8.21 -26.35 -6.37
C THR A 9 7.10 -26.68 -5.38
N ASP A 10 6.76 -25.73 -4.50
CA ASP A 10 5.85 -25.98 -3.37
C ASP A 10 4.38 -25.85 -3.77
N HIS A 11 4.07 -24.99 -4.74
CA HIS A 11 2.69 -24.75 -5.19
C HIS A 11 2.38 -25.29 -6.60
N GLY A 12 3.40 -25.69 -7.37
CA GLY A 12 3.24 -26.19 -8.73
C GLY A 12 2.41 -25.27 -9.63
N ASN A 13 1.48 -25.83 -10.41
CA ASN A 13 0.57 -25.09 -11.30
C ASN A 13 -0.80 -24.76 -10.69
N MET A 14 -1.03 -25.05 -9.41
CA MET A 14 -2.36 -24.97 -8.79
C MET A 14 -2.51 -23.76 -7.85
N HIS A 15 -2.86 -22.62 -8.44
CA HIS A 15 -3.23 -21.44 -7.67
C HIS A 15 -4.74 -21.28 -7.56
N ILE A 16 -5.21 -21.00 -6.34
CA ILE A 16 -6.59 -20.56 -6.16
C ILE A 16 -6.73 -19.11 -6.61
N ASN A 17 -7.86 -18.80 -7.24
CA ASN A 17 -8.12 -17.42 -7.62
C ASN A 17 -8.30 -16.52 -6.39
N ARG A 18 -8.07 -15.22 -6.57
CA ARG A 18 -8.14 -14.20 -5.52
C ARG A 18 -9.46 -14.21 -4.73
N ARG A 19 -10.60 -14.43 -5.37
CA ARG A 19 -11.91 -14.46 -4.69
C ARG A 19 -12.04 -15.67 -3.78
N LYS A 20 -11.62 -16.85 -4.25
CA LYS A 20 -11.59 -18.08 -3.46
C LYS A 20 -10.64 -17.93 -2.27
N PHE A 21 -9.47 -17.35 -2.50
CA PHE A 21 -8.49 -17.05 -1.45
C PHE A 21 -9.09 -16.20 -0.32
N ILE A 22 -9.66 -15.03 -0.66
CA ILE A 22 -10.25 -14.11 0.33
C ILE A 22 -11.37 -14.78 1.13
N ARG A 23 -12.24 -15.55 0.45
CA ARG A 23 -13.33 -16.28 1.12
C ARG A 23 -12.78 -17.27 2.16
N LEU A 24 -11.81 -18.10 1.77
CA LEU A 24 -11.23 -19.10 2.67
C LEU A 24 -10.52 -18.44 3.86
N ILE A 25 -9.77 -17.35 3.64
CA ILE A 25 -9.15 -16.60 4.74
C ILE A 25 -10.20 -16.00 5.68
N ARG A 26 -11.27 -15.41 5.13
CA ARG A 26 -12.37 -14.83 5.92
C ARG A 26 -13.03 -15.89 6.82
N ASP A 27 -13.30 -17.06 6.27
CA ASP A 27 -13.93 -18.17 6.98
C ASP A 27 -12.97 -18.74 8.04
N GLN A 28 -11.69 -18.92 7.71
CA GLN A 28 -10.67 -19.41 8.65
C GLN A 28 -10.49 -18.45 9.82
N ILE A 29 -10.29 -17.15 9.57
CA ILE A 29 -10.16 -16.16 10.65
C ILE A 29 -11.42 -16.12 11.52
N ALA A 30 -12.60 -16.53 11.05
CA ALA A 30 -13.80 -16.55 11.91
C ALA A 30 -13.79 -17.66 12.98
N VAL A 31 -13.02 -18.73 12.76
CA VAL A 31 -13.01 -19.94 13.59
C VAL A 31 -11.67 -20.23 14.26
N ASP A 32 -10.56 -19.91 13.58
CA ASP A 32 -9.20 -20.16 14.01
C ASP A 32 -8.71 -19.02 14.91
N ARG A 33 -8.89 -19.19 16.23
CA ARG A 33 -8.63 -18.19 17.27
C ARG A 33 -7.88 -18.77 18.49
N GLY A 34 -7.34 -19.97 18.34
CA GLY A 34 -6.53 -20.62 19.36
C GLY A 34 -5.17 -19.95 19.56
N GLU A 35 -4.39 -20.47 20.50
CA GLU A 35 -3.01 -20.03 20.74
C GLU A 35 -2.09 -20.30 19.55
N ASP A 36 -2.40 -21.35 18.78
CA ASP A 36 -1.71 -21.80 17.58
C ASP A 36 -2.37 -21.29 16.27
N ALA A 37 -3.23 -20.28 16.36
CA ALA A 37 -3.95 -19.76 15.21
C ALA A 37 -3.00 -19.27 14.10
N ASP A 38 -3.38 -19.51 12.85
CA ASP A 38 -2.60 -19.11 11.68
C ASP A 38 -2.73 -17.59 11.38
N CYS A 39 -3.51 -16.86 12.19
CA CYS A 39 -3.57 -15.40 12.20
C CYS A 39 -2.97 -14.88 13.51
N VAL A 40 -1.81 -14.23 13.45
CA VAL A 40 -1.10 -13.72 14.63
C VAL A 40 -0.74 -12.25 14.47
N PRO A 41 -0.83 -11.43 15.53
CA PRO A 41 -0.38 -10.04 15.49
C PRO A 41 1.14 -9.98 15.28
N LEU A 42 1.61 -8.99 14.53
CA LEU A 42 3.03 -8.73 14.31
C LEU A 42 3.63 -7.73 15.30
N TYR A 43 2.85 -7.28 16.30
CA TYR A 43 3.25 -6.24 17.25
C TYR A 43 3.70 -4.93 16.58
N LEU A 44 3.15 -4.68 15.39
CA LEU A 44 3.36 -3.46 14.61
C LEU A 44 2.01 -2.76 14.52
N SER A 45 1.83 -1.76 15.36
CA SER A 45 0.66 -0.89 15.39
C SER A 45 1.04 0.49 14.85
N GLY A 46 0.26 0.99 13.90
CA GLY A 46 0.32 2.36 13.42
C GLY A 46 -0.84 3.19 13.99
N SER A 47 -0.98 4.43 13.51
CA SER A 47 -2.05 5.34 13.97
C SER A 47 -3.46 4.87 13.61
N ARG A 48 -3.61 4.02 12.57
CA ARG A 48 -4.91 3.62 12.00
C ARG A 48 -5.03 2.11 11.80
N GLY A 49 -4.31 1.32 12.59
CA GLY A 49 -4.45 -0.13 12.54
C GLY A 49 -3.22 -0.90 13.00
N SER A 50 -3.32 -2.23 12.98
CA SER A 50 -2.24 -3.13 13.36
C SER A 50 -2.01 -4.18 12.28
N LEU A 51 -0.77 -4.66 12.20
CA LEU A 51 -0.38 -5.68 11.24
C LEU A 51 -0.47 -7.07 11.86
N PHE A 52 -0.93 -8.02 11.04
CA PHE A 52 -1.07 -9.42 11.37
C PHE A 52 -0.36 -10.26 10.31
N LYS A 53 0.29 -11.35 10.72
CA LYS A 53 0.67 -12.43 9.81
C LYS A 53 -0.53 -13.34 9.69
N VAL A 54 -0.93 -13.63 8.45
CA VAL A 54 -2.03 -14.53 8.17
C VAL A 54 -1.54 -15.64 7.25
N ARG A 55 -1.80 -16.89 7.61
CA ARG A 55 -1.55 -18.07 6.79
C ARG A 55 -2.85 -18.79 6.47
N LEU A 56 -3.09 -19.10 5.19
CA LEU A 56 -4.20 -19.96 4.80
C LEU A 56 -3.81 -21.43 5.04
N SER A 57 -4.31 -22.05 6.10
CA SER A 57 -3.86 -23.39 6.55
C SER A 57 -3.97 -24.44 5.45
N SER A 58 -5.05 -24.38 4.66
CA SER A 58 -5.35 -25.33 3.58
C SER A 58 -4.39 -25.29 2.39
N HIS A 59 -3.66 -24.18 2.19
CA HIS A 59 -2.81 -23.99 1.00
C HIS A 59 -1.39 -23.46 1.33
N GLY A 60 -1.12 -23.09 2.58
CA GLY A 60 0.18 -22.56 3.01
C GLY A 60 0.48 -21.10 2.61
N TYR A 61 -0.38 -20.44 1.83
CA TYR A 61 -0.21 -19.02 1.49
C TYR A 61 -0.09 -18.16 2.74
N THR A 62 1.01 -17.42 2.86
CA THR A 62 1.30 -16.54 3.99
C THR A 62 1.44 -15.11 3.52
N LEU A 63 0.84 -14.17 4.25
CA LEU A 63 0.75 -12.76 3.89
C LEU A 63 0.67 -11.87 5.14
N VAL A 64 0.69 -10.57 4.90
CA VAL A 64 0.45 -9.55 5.91
C VAL A 64 -0.99 -9.06 5.76
N ALA A 65 -1.71 -8.93 6.87
CA ALA A 65 -2.99 -8.25 6.92
C ALA A 65 -2.87 -6.95 7.73
N LYS A 66 -3.36 -5.84 7.20
CA LYS A 66 -3.59 -4.60 7.94
C LYS A 66 -5.00 -4.63 8.49
N GLY A 67 -5.13 -4.82 9.80
CA GLY A 67 -6.40 -4.77 10.49
C GLY A 67 -6.74 -3.33 10.89
N VAL A 68 -7.98 -2.92 10.63
CA VAL A 68 -8.49 -1.60 10.99
C VAL A 68 -9.84 -1.68 11.68
N GLU A 69 -10.09 -0.68 12.52
CA GLU A 69 -11.34 -0.53 13.25
C GLU A 69 -12.46 0.06 12.38
N ALA A 70 -13.67 0.08 12.94
CA ALA A 70 -14.85 0.56 12.22
C ALA A 70 -14.75 2.02 11.77
N VAL A 71 -14.11 2.86 12.59
CA VAL A 71 -13.94 4.30 12.36
C VAL A 71 -13.07 4.59 11.13
N ASP A 72 -12.13 3.70 10.81
CA ASP A 72 -11.18 3.86 9.70
C ASP A 72 -11.58 3.14 8.41
N ALA A 73 -12.78 2.57 8.35
CA ALA A 73 -13.27 1.84 7.18
C ALA A 73 -13.25 2.68 5.89
N LYS A 74 -13.49 4.00 6.00
CA LYS A 74 -13.43 4.92 4.85
C LYS A 74 -12.00 5.07 4.34
N HIS A 75 -11.03 5.23 5.24
CA HIS A 75 -9.61 5.32 4.89
C HIS A 75 -9.11 4.03 4.25
N LEU A 76 -9.48 2.86 4.80
CA LEU A 76 -9.10 1.57 4.22
C LEU A 76 -9.63 1.37 2.80
N ARG A 77 -10.90 1.71 2.55
CA ARG A 77 -11.48 1.63 1.20
C ARG A 77 -10.79 2.57 0.22
N TYR A 78 -10.38 3.73 0.69
CA TYR A 78 -9.64 4.68 -0.13
C TYR A 78 -8.22 4.18 -0.42
N GLU A 79 -7.49 3.71 0.58
CA GLU A 79 -6.18 3.07 0.44
C GLU A 79 -6.24 1.92 -0.60
N ASN A 80 -7.29 1.09 -0.55
CA ASN A 80 -7.46 0.01 -1.53
C ASN A 80 -7.56 0.54 -2.97
N LYS A 81 -8.24 1.68 -3.18
CA LYS A 81 -8.34 2.30 -4.51
C LYS A 81 -6.99 2.84 -4.99
N ILE A 82 -6.16 3.34 -4.08
CA ILE A 82 -4.80 3.76 -4.43
C ILE A 82 -3.97 2.54 -4.85
N TYR A 83 -4.05 1.42 -4.13
CA TYR A 83 -3.42 0.17 -4.57
C TYR A 83 -3.93 -0.31 -5.95
N ASP A 84 -5.24 -0.23 -6.19
CA ASP A 84 -5.82 -0.56 -7.51
C ASP A 84 -5.28 0.37 -8.63
N HIS A 85 -5.07 1.66 -8.35
CA HIS A 85 -4.45 2.62 -9.27
C HIS A 85 -2.96 2.34 -9.50
N LEU A 86 -2.26 1.82 -8.48
CA LEU A 86 -0.84 1.47 -8.52
C LEU A 86 -0.56 0.03 -8.97
N ARG A 87 -1.50 -0.60 -9.69
CA ARG A 87 -1.42 -2.01 -10.10
C ARG A 87 -0.07 -2.41 -10.72
N ASP A 88 0.52 -1.54 -11.54
CA ASP A 88 1.77 -1.80 -12.26
C ASP A 88 3.03 -1.65 -11.38
N LEU A 89 2.90 -0.97 -10.24
CA LEU A 89 3.95 -0.80 -9.22
C LEU A 89 3.91 -1.86 -8.12
N GLN A 90 2.82 -2.62 -8.02
CA GLN A 90 2.68 -3.68 -7.02
C GLN A 90 3.74 -4.79 -7.20
N GLY A 91 4.34 -5.20 -6.08
CA GLY A 91 5.45 -6.16 -6.03
C GLY A 91 6.80 -5.59 -6.47
N LYS A 92 6.86 -4.31 -6.83
CA LYS A 92 8.10 -3.62 -7.23
C LYS A 92 8.43 -2.47 -6.30
N VAL A 93 7.44 -1.63 -6.02
CA VAL A 93 7.58 -0.37 -5.27
C VAL A 93 6.57 -0.28 -4.12
N VAL A 94 5.42 -0.94 -4.25
CA VAL A 94 4.44 -1.10 -3.18
C VAL A 94 4.10 -2.59 -3.05
N PRO A 95 3.60 -3.07 -1.89
CA PRO A 95 3.15 -4.45 -1.75
C PRO A 95 2.03 -4.81 -2.75
N VAL A 96 1.91 -6.10 -3.05
CA VAL A 96 0.76 -6.61 -3.81
C VAL A 96 -0.47 -6.61 -2.89
N CYS A 97 -1.46 -5.78 -3.21
CA CYS A 97 -2.75 -5.80 -2.54
C CYS A 97 -3.66 -6.87 -3.15
N LEU A 98 -4.10 -7.81 -2.32
CA LEU A 98 -5.09 -8.82 -2.68
C LEU A 98 -6.52 -8.33 -2.44
N GLY A 99 -6.68 -7.21 -1.72
CA GLY A 99 -7.94 -6.54 -1.47
C GLY A 99 -8.32 -6.52 0.01
N THR A 100 -9.52 -6.01 0.27
CA THR A 100 -10.09 -5.91 1.61
C THR A 100 -11.11 -7.01 1.88
N LEU A 101 -11.27 -7.38 3.16
CA LEU A 101 -12.34 -8.26 3.60
C LEU A 101 -12.91 -7.79 4.94
N ASP A 102 -14.22 -7.97 5.07
CA ASP A 102 -14.95 -7.75 6.30
C ASP A 102 -14.87 -9.03 7.13
N LEU A 103 -14.47 -8.92 8.40
CA LEU A 103 -14.42 -10.06 9.28
C LEU A 103 -15.82 -10.48 9.71
N ILE A 104 -16.07 -11.79 9.79
CA ILE A 104 -17.34 -12.33 10.31
C ILE A 104 -17.45 -12.03 11.82
N LYS A 105 -16.33 -12.18 12.54
CA LYS A 105 -16.18 -11.83 13.95
C LYS A 105 -15.01 -10.86 14.08
N PRO A 106 -15.15 -9.75 14.84
CA PRO A 106 -14.04 -8.83 15.06
C PRO A 106 -12.79 -9.54 15.56
N TYR A 107 -11.63 -9.01 15.20
CA TYR A 107 -10.36 -9.41 15.78
C TYR A 107 -10.02 -8.49 16.94
N TYR A 108 -9.72 -9.05 18.10
CA TYR A 108 -9.37 -8.31 19.30
C TYR A 108 -7.87 -8.45 19.54
N TYR A 109 -7.17 -7.33 19.63
CA TYR A 109 -5.74 -7.31 19.93
C TYR A 109 -5.36 -5.92 20.43
N ASP A 110 -4.54 -5.84 21.48
CA ASP A 110 -3.98 -4.59 22.01
C ASP A 110 -5.02 -3.46 22.22
N SER A 111 -6.15 -3.82 22.84
CA SER A 111 -7.33 -2.94 23.04
C SER A 111 -8.07 -2.50 21.76
N GLY A 112 -7.61 -2.88 20.58
CA GLY A 112 -8.27 -2.61 19.29
C GLY A 112 -9.34 -3.65 18.94
N VAL A 113 -10.38 -3.18 18.24
CA VAL A 113 -11.49 -4.02 17.72
C VAL A 113 -11.53 -3.94 16.20
N TYR A 114 -10.72 -4.78 15.55
CA TYR A 114 -10.56 -4.77 14.10
C TYR A 114 -11.74 -5.47 13.43
N LYS A 115 -12.39 -4.78 12.49
CA LYS A 115 -13.53 -5.33 11.72
C LYS A 115 -13.20 -5.57 10.25
N TYR A 116 -12.17 -4.91 9.75
CA TYR A 116 -11.80 -4.94 8.34
C TYR A 116 -10.32 -5.23 8.21
N PHE A 117 -9.97 -6.16 7.33
CA PHE A 117 -8.58 -6.49 6.99
C PHE A 117 -8.31 -6.10 5.54
N MET A 118 -7.14 -5.52 5.27
CA MET A 118 -6.55 -5.43 3.93
C MET A 118 -5.40 -6.42 3.82
N LEU A 119 -5.41 -7.24 2.79
CA LEU A 119 -4.44 -8.32 2.58
C LEU A 119 -3.35 -7.85 1.62
N LEU A 120 -2.11 -7.85 2.09
CA LEU A 120 -0.92 -7.37 1.39
C LEU A 120 0.14 -8.47 1.32
N SER A 121 0.90 -8.54 0.22
CA SER A 121 2.11 -9.38 0.20
C SER A 121 3.13 -8.90 1.22
N TYR A 122 4.04 -9.80 1.61
CA TYR A 122 5.20 -9.40 2.39
C TYR A 122 6.09 -8.45 1.59
N GLY A 123 6.44 -7.30 2.18
CA GLY A 123 7.25 -6.25 1.54
C GLY A 123 8.63 -6.03 2.19
N GLY A 124 9.01 -6.84 3.17
CA GLY A 124 10.25 -6.67 3.94
C GLY A 124 10.01 -6.26 5.39
N ARG A 125 11.06 -5.78 6.05
CA ARG A 125 11.02 -5.22 7.42
C ARG A 125 11.19 -3.70 7.36
N PRO A 126 10.69 -2.93 8.34
CA PRO A 126 10.91 -1.47 8.37
C PRO A 126 12.39 -1.13 8.18
N VAL A 127 12.70 -0.22 7.27
CA VAL A 127 14.09 -0.02 6.78
C VAL A 127 15.07 0.30 7.92
N LEU A 128 14.67 1.16 8.86
CA LEU A 128 15.49 1.51 10.02
C LEU A 128 15.70 0.33 10.98
N ARG A 129 14.73 -0.57 11.09
CA ARG A 129 14.87 -1.78 11.91
C ARG A 129 15.81 -2.80 11.25
N GLU A 130 15.81 -2.85 9.91
CA GLU A 130 16.61 -3.83 9.17
C GLU A 130 18.08 -3.43 9.04
N LEU A 131 18.34 -2.15 8.80
CA LEU A 131 19.68 -1.65 8.47
C LEU A 131 20.34 -0.86 9.60
N GLY A 132 19.57 -0.40 10.60
CA GLY A 132 20.04 0.54 11.63
C GLY A 132 20.18 1.97 11.11
N GLU A 133 20.91 2.12 9.99
CA GLU A 133 21.12 3.38 9.28
C GLU A 133 20.91 3.22 7.77
N VAL A 134 20.50 4.29 7.10
CA VAL A 134 20.25 4.28 5.66
C VAL A 134 21.50 4.76 4.92
N ASN A 135 22.18 3.85 4.22
CA ASN A 135 23.31 4.22 3.37
C ASN A 135 22.84 4.88 2.06
N ALA A 136 23.78 5.50 1.33
CA ALA A 136 23.49 6.22 0.09
C ALA A 136 22.81 5.36 -1.00
N SER A 137 23.14 4.06 -1.08
CA SER A 137 22.52 3.16 -2.07
C SER A 137 21.05 2.92 -1.74
N VAL A 138 20.72 2.69 -0.47
CA VAL A 138 19.34 2.48 -0.03
C VAL A 138 18.55 3.77 -0.08
N ALA A 139 19.16 4.90 0.28
CA ALA A 139 18.55 6.23 0.13
C ALA A 139 18.14 6.49 -1.33
N ASN A 140 19.02 6.18 -2.30
CA ASN A 140 18.70 6.30 -3.72
C ASN A 140 17.56 5.36 -4.15
N GLU A 141 17.49 4.13 -3.64
CA GLU A 141 16.39 3.21 -3.92
C GLU A 141 15.06 3.73 -3.36
N ILE A 142 15.05 4.31 -2.15
CA ILE A 142 13.87 4.93 -1.53
C ILE A 142 13.38 6.13 -2.35
N LEU A 143 14.29 7.03 -2.75
CA LEU A 143 13.95 8.19 -3.58
C LEU A 143 13.44 7.75 -4.96
N THR A 144 14.02 6.69 -5.53
CA THR A 144 13.56 6.11 -6.80
C THR A 144 12.17 5.50 -6.66
N ALA A 145 11.89 4.80 -5.54
CA ALA A 145 10.59 4.26 -5.22
C ALA A 145 9.53 5.38 -5.13
N LEU A 146 9.80 6.44 -4.37
CA LEU A 146 8.89 7.58 -4.25
C LEU A 146 8.67 8.27 -5.60
N GLY A 147 9.75 8.46 -6.38
CA GLY A 147 9.66 9.06 -7.71
C GLY A 147 8.76 8.26 -8.67
N ARG A 148 8.72 6.93 -8.53
CA ARG A 148 7.78 6.09 -9.29
C ARG A 148 6.32 6.28 -8.84
N LEU A 149 6.05 6.48 -7.55
CA LEU A 149 4.69 6.86 -7.10
C LEU A 149 4.27 8.20 -7.74
N HIS A 150 5.17 9.18 -7.73
CA HIS A 150 4.93 10.51 -8.32
C HIS A 150 4.67 10.44 -9.82
N GLN A 151 5.37 9.56 -10.56
CA GLN A 151 5.10 9.31 -11.99
C GLN A 151 3.68 8.80 -12.24
N TYR A 152 3.12 8.04 -11.30
CA TYR A 152 1.71 7.59 -11.31
C TYR A 152 0.74 8.64 -10.72
N ARG A 153 1.24 9.85 -10.45
CA ARG A 153 0.49 10.99 -9.91
C ARG A 153 -0.12 10.70 -8.53
N VAL A 154 0.57 9.89 -7.74
CA VAL A 154 0.22 9.63 -6.35
C VAL A 154 1.21 10.37 -5.47
N LEU A 155 0.70 11.31 -4.67
CA LEU A 155 1.40 11.94 -3.56
C LEU A 155 1.18 11.05 -2.33
N HIS A 156 2.19 10.75 -1.52
CA HIS A 156 2.00 9.88 -0.36
C HIS A 156 1.35 10.63 0.81
N CYS A 157 1.67 11.91 0.97
CA CYS A 157 1.31 12.80 2.07
C CYS A 157 1.85 12.38 3.45
N ASP A 158 2.64 11.31 3.52
CA ASP A 158 3.27 10.78 4.73
C ASP A 158 4.55 9.99 4.38
N ALA A 159 5.32 10.50 3.41
CA ALA A 159 6.52 9.83 2.88
C ALA A 159 7.68 9.88 3.90
N GLU A 160 7.56 9.12 4.99
CA GLU A 160 8.55 9.02 6.05
C GLU A 160 9.17 7.62 6.11
N LEU A 161 10.37 7.50 6.68
CA LEU A 161 11.11 6.24 6.72
C LEU A 161 10.38 5.11 7.45
N ARG A 162 9.45 5.43 8.35
CA ARG A 162 8.59 4.43 9.00
C ARG A 162 7.65 3.70 8.02
N ASN A 163 7.34 4.34 6.90
CA ASN A 163 6.47 3.83 5.84
C ASN A 163 7.28 3.19 4.69
N VAL A 164 8.57 2.91 4.93
CA VAL A 164 9.46 2.24 4.00
C VAL A 164 9.88 0.88 4.57
N LEU A 165 9.58 -0.18 3.81
CA LEU A 165 10.05 -1.54 4.07
C LEU A 165 11.26 -1.85 3.19
N TYR A 166 12.20 -2.62 3.72
CA TYR A 166 13.37 -3.13 3.00
C TYR A 166 13.35 -4.66 2.99
N ASP A 167 13.42 -5.25 1.81
CA ASP A 167 13.58 -6.69 1.64
C ASP A 167 15.05 -7.03 1.41
N LYS A 168 15.72 -7.51 2.47
CA LYS A 168 17.14 -7.90 2.43
C LYS A 168 17.46 -8.95 1.36
N ARG A 169 16.49 -9.80 0.98
CA ARG A 169 16.70 -10.84 -0.03
C ARG A 169 16.77 -10.27 -1.44
N THR A 170 15.99 -9.24 -1.73
CA THR A 170 15.92 -8.63 -3.07
C THR A 170 16.67 -7.29 -3.15
N GLY A 171 17.05 -6.71 -2.02
CA GLY A 171 17.68 -5.40 -1.92
C GLY A 171 16.74 -4.24 -2.25
N ARG A 172 15.43 -4.48 -2.33
CA ARG A 172 14.43 -3.50 -2.78
C ARG A 172 13.72 -2.84 -1.61
N CYS A 173 13.31 -1.60 -1.83
CA CYS A 173 12.44 -0.87 -0.91
C CYS A 173 10.99 -0.89 -1.40
N MET A 174 10.05 -1.05 -0.47
CA MET A 174 8.62 -0.90 -0.73
C MET A 174 8.02 0.18 0.16
N ILE A 175 7.19 1.02 -0.43
CA ILE A 175 6.44 2.07 0.25
C ILE A 175 5.08 1.50 0.67
N VAL A 176 4.68 1.76 1.91
CA VAL A 176 3.45 1.25 2.54
C VAL A 176 2.67 2.38 3.22
N ASP A 177 1.46 2.07 3.68
CA ASP A 177 0.54 3.00 4.35
C ASP A 177 0.06 4.17 3.46
N LEU A 178 -0.78 3.84 2.49
CA LEU A 178 -1.30 4.80 1.51
C LEU A 178 -2.64 5.43 1.96
N MET A 179 -2.91 5.45 3.28
CA MET A 179 -4.16 5.98 3.82
C MET A 179 -4.32 7.49 3.66
N GLN A 180 -3.20 8.21 3.56
CA GLN A 180 -3.17 9.67 3.38
C GLN A 180 -2.86 10.08 1.94
N ALA A 181 -2.57 9.11 1.06
CA ALA A 181 -2.08 9.39 -0.28
C ALA A 181 -3.12 10.13 -1.14
N GLU A 182 -2.69 11.04 -2.00
CA GLU A 182 -3.57 11.78 -2.90
C GLU A 182 -3.29 11.42 -4.36
N SER A 183 -4.34 11.01 -5.08
CA SER A 183 -4.24 10.78 -6.53
C SER A 183 -4.60 12.05 -7.30
N HIS A 184 -3.62 12.67 -7.95
CA HIS A 184 -3.83 13.85 -8.79
C HIS A 184 -4.12 13.42 -10.23
N ALA A 185 -5.40 13.16 -10.54
CA ALA A 185 -5.81 12.92 -11.91
C ALA A 185 -5.58 14.18 -12.77
N ARG A 186 -5.13 14.01 -14.02
CA ARG A 186 -5.21 15.10 -14.99
C ARG A 186 -6.68 15.43 -15.21
N GLN A 187 -7.05 16.71 -15.16
CA GLN A 187 -8.26 17.13 -15.87
C GLN A 187 -8.06 16.72 -17.35
N PRO A 188 -9.03 16.05 -17.98
CA PRO A 188 -9.02 15.92 -19.43
C PRO A 188 -8.81 17.33 -19.98
N LEU A 189 -7.86 17.51 -20.91
CA LEU A 189 -7.81 18.74 -21.71
C LEU A 189 -9.24 18.96 -22.21
N GLY A 190 -9.90 20.01 -21.73
CA GLY A 190 -11.29 20.26 -22.06
C GLY A 190 -11.46 20.17 -23.57
N SER A 191 -12.52 19.50 -24.02
CA SER A 191 -12.80 19.32 -25.46
C SER A 191 -12.54 20.64 -26.18
N ILE A 192 -11.55 20.66 -27.07
CA ILE A 192 -11.32 21.79 -27.94
C ILE A 192 -12.46 21.76 -28.95
N ASN A 193 -13.58 22.40 -28.60
CA ASN A 193 -14.66 22.65 -29.53
C ASN A 193 -14.13 23.69 -30.54
N LEU A 194 -13.55 23.22 -31.64
CA LEU A 194 -13.28 23.99 -32.85
C LEU A 194 -14.61 24.27 -33.56
N ASN A 195 -15.45 25.12 -32.96
CA ASN A 195 -16.46 25.98 -33.60
C ASN A 195 -17.50 26.42 -32.57
N GLY A 196 -17.54 27.72 -32.31
CA GLY A 196 -18.53 28.33 -31.44
C GLY A 196 -18.15 29.77 -31.12
N GLN A 197 -18.55 30.68 -31.99
CA GLN A 197 -18.34 32.13 -31.86
C GLN A 197 -18.80 32.65 -30.48
N THR A 198 -17.87 33.38 -29.84
CA THR A 198 -18.08 34.52 -28.93
C THR A 198 -19.26 34.50 -27.96
N ARG A 199 -18.97 34.34 -26.67
CA ARG A 199 -19.55 35.17 -25.61
C ARG A 199 -18.57 35.32 -24.45
N LYS A 200 -18.11 36.56 -24.24
CA LYS A 200 -17.25 37.00 -23.15
C LYS A 200 -17.85 36.60 -21.80
N ARG A 201 -17.18 35.70 -21.07
CA ARG A 201 -17.23 35.68 -19.60
C ARG A 201 -15.80 35.67 -19.10
N LYS A 202 -15.34 36.87 -18.71
CA LYS A 202 -14.03 37.14 -18.14
C LYS A 202 -13.95 36.49 -16.75
N ARG A 203 -13.79 35.16 -16.69
CA ARG A 203 -13.24 34.52 -15.50
C ARG A 203 -11.73 34.67 -15.61
N ARG A 204 -11.18 35.48 -14.71
CA ARG A 204 -9.73 35.68 -14.54
C ARG A 204 -9.07 34.30 -14.52
N LEU A 205 -8.35 33.94 -15.59
CA LEU A 205 -7.20 33.08 -15.44
C LEU A 205 -6.25 33.89 -14.57
N THR A 206 -6.25 33.62 -13.27
CA THR A 206 -5.03 33.83 -12.50
C THR A 206 -4.01 32.85 -13.07
N PRO A 207 -2.91 33.33 -13.66
CA PRO A 207 -1.81 32.44 -14.02
C PRO A 207 -1.41 31.71 -12.74
N TRP A 208 -1.40 30.37 -12.78
CA TRP A 208 -0.84 29.55 -11.72
C TRP A 208 0.63 29.98 -11.57
N LYS A 209 0.88 30.87 -10.61
CA LYS A 209 2.20 31.34 -10.23
C LYS A 209 2.39 30.94 -8.77
N HIS A 210 3.37 30.06 -8.56
CA HIS A 210 3.92 29.61 -7.28
C HIS A 210 3.02 28.74 -6.37
N GLU A 211 2.57 27.59 -6.87
CA GLU A 211 2.61 26.38 -6.03
C GLU A 211 3.90 25.67 -6.43
N GLU A 212 4.83 25.50 -5.50
CA GLU A 212 5.89 24.52 -5.70
C GLU A 212 5.23 23.19 -6.04
N ASP A 213 5.76 22.49 -7.04
CA ASP A 213 5.26 21.18 -7.43
C ASP A 213 5.22 20.28 -6.19
N VAL A 214 4.02 19.97 -5.68
CA VAL A 214 3.83 19.27 -4.39
C VAL A 214 4.61 17.94 -4.32
N PHE A 215 4.82 17.30 -5.47
CA PHE A 215 5.67 16.14 -5.63
C PHE A 215 7.15 16.46 -5.36
N THR A 216 7.64 17.60 -5.85
CA THR A 216 8.99 18.10 -5.57
C THR A 216 9.17 18.40 -4.09
N VAL A 217 8.17 18.99 -3.42
CA VAL A 217 8.21 19.26 -1.98
C VAL A 217 8.29 17.95 -1.19
N GLU A 218 7.41 16.99 -1.45
CA GLU A 218 7.45 15.67 -0.78
C GLU A 218 8.80 14.96 -1.00
N MET A 219 9.33 15.01 -2.22
CA MET A 219 10.63 14.44 -2.55
C MET A 219 11.78 15.11 -1.77
N GLN A 220 11.74 16.43 -1.60
CA GLN A 220 12.75 17.16 -0.84
C GLN A 220 12.66 16.86 0.66
N CYS A 221 11.45 16.78 1.24
CA CYS A 221 11.26 16.42 2.64
C CYS A 221 11.82 15.02 2.96
N LEU A 222 11.56 14.03 2.10
CA LEU A 222 12.12 12.69 2.29
C LEU A 222 13.64 12.69 2.12
N ARG A 223 14.18 13.42 1.14
CA ARG A 223 15.63 13.54 0.95
C ARG A 223 16.34 14.17 2.16
N ALA A 224 15.74 15.19 2.77
CA ALA A 224 16.27 15.81 3.97
C ALA A 224 16.30 14.83 5.16
N SER A 225 15.34 13.90 5.23
CA SER A 225 15.28 12.86 6.28
C SER A 225 16.27 11.71 6.05
N LEU A 226 16.88 11.64 4.86
CA LEU A 226 17.86 10.62 4.45
C LEU A 226 19.30 11.13 4.46
N SER A 227 19.51 12.42 4.73
CA SER A 227 20.81 13.09 4.80
C SER A 227 21.34 13.11 6.23
#